data_AF-A0A1B0DMA1-F1
#
_entry.id   AF-A0A1B0DMA1-F1
#
_cell.length_a   1.000
_cell.length_b   1.000
_cell.length_c   1.000
_cell.angle_alpha   90.00
_cell.angle_beta   90.00
_cell.angle_gamma   90.00
#
_symmetry.space_group_name_H-M   'P 1'
#
loop_
_entity.id
_entity.type
_entity.pdbx_description
1 polymer ?
#
loop_
_entity_poly.entity_id
_entity_poly.type
_entity_poly.pdbx_seq_one_letter_code
_entity_poly.pdbx_strand_id
1 'polypeptide(L)'
;MSTPKLPPPPPPKPANHRNESVASHQHSEEQRNGATEETSAPVRAEQVVMTPKGKTASSTVILIERKLVEEISERVHVAGGDHKGIIINKDAIKDQKSQIIPAQLCLEFRVFLVSANTGQHSQESRTLRFWFREWLKDAERQAQVAQDFFRELVTPKEFPRDYVGFIKKIMKQLQKGYDEIQALEVELKILEVTSAPPSRPLYTIV
;
A
#
# COMPACT_ATOMS: atom_id res chain seq x y z
N MET A 1 8.73 -5.44 -54.64
CA MET A 1 9.11 -4.42 -53.63
C MET A 1 7.86 -3.63 -53.29
N SER A 2 7.30 -3.83 -52.09
CA SER A 2 6.00 -3.27 -51.69
C SER A 2 6.22 -2.08 -50.76
N THR A 3 5.72 -0.90 -51.14
CA THR A 3 5.80 0.32 -50.32
C THR A 3 4.76 0.30 -49.19
N PRO A 4 5.09 0.72 -47.96
CA PRO A 4 4.12 0.79 -46.87
C PRO A 4 3.11 1.94 -47.09
N LYS A 5 1.82 1.65 -46.89
CA LYS A 5 0.73 2.63 -46.92
C LYS A 5 0.71 3.38 -45.58
N LEU A 6 0.82 4.70 -45.60
CA LEU A 6 0.67 5.55 -44.40
C LEU A 6 -0.80 5.58 -43.93
N PRO A 7 -1.07 5.60 -42.62
CA PRO A 7 -2.43 5.74 -42.09
C PRO A 7 -2.97 7.18 -42.28
N PRO A 8 -4.30 7.34 -42.40
CA PRO A 8 -4.92 8.65 -42.61
C PRO A 8 -4.86 9.53 -41.34
N PRO A 9 -4.86 10.87 -41.51
CA PRO A 9 -4.82 11.80 -40.39
C PRO A 9 -6.14 11.82 -39.59
N PRO A 10 -6.09 12.14 -38.28
CA PRO A 10 -7.27 12.24 -37.44
C PRO A 10 -8.15 13.45 -37.78
N PRO A 11 -9.46 13.39 -37.49
CA PRO A 11 -10.40 14.46 -37.79
C PRO A 11 -10.18 15.71 -36.92
N PRO A 12 -10.52 16.92 -37.42
CA PRO A 12 -10.34 18.17 -36.69
C PRO A 12 -11.31 18.28 -35.49
N LYS A 13 -10.81 18.85 -34.39
CA LYS A 13 -11.60 19.12 -33.16
C LYS A 13 -12.64 20.22 -33.40
N PRO A 14 -13.84 20.13 -32.80
CA PRO A 14 -14.89 21.14 -32.96
C PRO A 14 -14.53 22.46 -32.26
N ALA A 15 -14.89 23.57 -32.92
CA ALA A 15 -14.62 24.94 -32.48
C ALA A 15 -15.61 25.40 -31.38
N ASN A 16 -15.06 26.14 -30.42
CA ASN A 16 -15.76 26.74 -29.29
C ASN A 16 -16.57 27.95 -29.76
N HIS A 17 -17.91 27.91 -29.68
CA HIS A 17 -18.75 29.07 -29.94
C HIS A 17 -19.07 29.81 -28.63
N ARG A 18 -18.51 31.01 -28.55
CA ARG A 18 -18.76 32.05 -27.57
C ARG A 18 -20.04 32.80 -27.99
N ASN A 19 -21.05 32.86 -27.13
CA ASN A 19 -22.19 33.76 -27.31
C ASN A 19 -22.30 34.70 -26.11
N GLU A 20 -22.06 35.98 -26.36
CA GLU A 20 -22.56 37.10 -25.57
C GLU A 20 -24.00 37.39 -25.97
N SER A 21 -24.88 37.67 -25.00
CA SER A 21 -26.04 38.56 -25.19
C SER A 21 -26.50 39.10 -23.84
N VAL A 22 -26.64 40.41 -23.83
CA VAL A 22 -26.99 41.33 -22.74
C VAL A 22 -28.52 41.49 -22.68
N ALA A 23 -29.09 41.60 -21.47
CA ALA A 23 -29.98 42.70 -21.04
C ALA A 23 -31.02 42.30 -19.97
N SER A 24 -30.82 42.87 -18.76
CA SER A 24 -31.79 43.52 -17.84
C SER A 24 -33.09 42.80 -17.42
N HIS A 25 -33.31 42.68 -16.10
CA HIS A 25 -34.31 43.47 -15.35
C HIS A 25 -34.01 43.41 -13.83
N GLN A 26 -34.25 44.54 -13.15
CA GLN A 26 -34.08 44.79 -11.73
C GLN A 26 -35.27 44.23 -10.92
N HIS A 27 -35.03 43.72 -9.70
CA HIS A 27 -35.85 44.04 -8.54
C HIS A 27 -35.13 43.65 -7.23
N SER A 28 -35.21 44.58 -6.29
CA SER A 28 -34.69 44.62 -4.93
C SER A 28 -35.41 43.63 -4.00
N GLU A 29 -34.72 43.08 -2.99
CA GLU A 29 -35.01 43.28 -1.55
C GLU A 29 -34.20 42.31 -0.65
N GLU A 30 -33.88 42.83 0.54
CA GLU A 30 -33.08 42.27 1.62
C GLU A 30 -33.58 40.93 2.19
N GLN A 31 -32.66 40.06 2.63
CA GLN A 31 -32.64 39.62 4.03
C GLN A 31 -31.37 38.87 4.44
N ARG A 32 -30.87 39.29 5.60
CA ARG A 32 -29.84 38.68 6.45
C ARG A 32 -30.03 37.17 6.60
N ASN A 33 -28.94 36.42 6.54
CA ASN A 33 -28.58 35.49 7.62
C ASN A 33 -27.10 35.09 7.50
N GLY A 34 -26.39 35.22 8.62
CA GLY A 34 -25.02 34.74 8.77
C GLY A 34 -25.00 33.24 8.63
N ALA A 35 -24.29 32.75 7.61
CA ALA A 35 -23.80 31.39 7.57
C ALA A 35 -22.31 31.49 7.85
N THR A 36 -21.94 31.00 9.03
CA THR A 36 -20.59 30.65 9.43
C THR A 36 -19.91 29.94 8.25
N GLU A 37 -18.92 30.59 7.64
CA GLU A 37 -17.94 29.89 6.81
C GLU A 37 -17.16 28.98 7.74
N GLU A 38 -17.73 27.81 8.04
CA GLU A 38 -16.94 26.64 8.43
C GLU A 38 -16.04 26.33 7.25
N THR A 39 -14.88 26.99 7.27
CA THR A 39 -13.69 26.56 6.55
C THR A 39 -13.33 25.20 7.14
N SER A 40 -14.03 24.16 6.69
CA SER A 40 -13.64 22.79 6.94
C SER A 40 -12.33 22.61 6.21
N ALA A 41 -11.23 22.80 6.94
CA ALA A 41 -9.93 22.31 6.51
C ALA A 41 -10.15 20.88 5.99
N PRO A 42 -9.69 20.53 4.78
CA PRO A 42 -9.93 19.21 4.24
C PRO A 42 -9.45 18.21 5.29
N VAL A 43 -10.33 17.30 5.70
CA VAL A 43 -9.95 16.15 6.53
C VAL A 43 -8.75 15.54 5.82
N ARG A 44 -7.55 15.69 6.40
CA ARG A 44 -6.32 15.35 5.69
C ARG A 44 -6.35 13.86 5.40
N ALA A 45 -6.68 13.54 4.17
CA ALA A 45 -6.83 12.16 3.75
C ALA A 45 -5.45 11.50 3.77
N GLU A 46 -5.37 10.31 4.33
CA GLU A 46 -4.18 9.49 4.28
C GLU A 46 -4.27 8.47 3.16
N GLN A 47 -3.12 8.07 2.64
CA GLN A 47 -3.01 6.95 1.72
C GLN A 47 -1.91 5.98 2.17
N VAL A 48 -2.09 4.72 1.79
CA VAL A 48 -1.12 3.66 2.04
C VAL A 48 -0.08 3.69 0.92
N VAL A 49 1.16 3.99 1.31
CA VAL A 49 2.32 4.10 0.43
C VAL A 49 3.23 2.90 0.66
N MET A 50 3.65 2.26 -0.42
CA MET A 50 4.66 1.21 -0.43
C MET A 50 5.98 1.77 -0.95
N THR A 51 7.05 1.50 -0.22
CA THR A 51 8.40 1.98 -0.52
C THR A 51 9.40 0.80 -0.43
N PRO A 52 10.00 0.34 -1.54
CA PRO A 52 11.07 -0.65 -1.49
C PRO A 52 12.28 -0.09 -0.72
N LYS A 53 12.82 -0.87 0.22
CA LYS A 53 13.98 -0.44 1.03
C LYS A 53 15.29 -1.07 0.62
N GLY A 54 15.26 -2.31 0.17
CA GLY A 54 16.44 -3.02 -0.22
C GLY A 54 16.09 -4.38 -0.80
N LYS A 55 16.93 -4.83 -1.72
CA LYS A 55 16.85 -6.18 -2.28
C LYS A 55 18.26 -6.74 -2.39
N THR A 56 18.46 -7.90 -1.79
CA THR A 56 19.64 -8.74 -2.00
C THR A 56 19.24 -9.98 -2.80
N ALA A 57 20.19 -10.88 -3.06
CA ALA A 57 19.89 -12.17 -3.69
C ALA A 57 18.92 -13.03 -2.86
N SER A 58 18.91 -12.85 -1.53
CA SER A 58 18.15 -13.70 -0.60
C SER A 58 17.12 -12.94 0.24
N SER A 59 17.11 -11.60 0.24
CA SER A 59 16.19 -10.81 1.05
C SER A 59 15.57 -9.66 0.26
N THR A 60 14.28 -9.40 0.49
CA THR A 60 13.59 -8.20 0.01
C THR A 60 12.93 -7.52 1.20
N VAL A 61 13.19 -6.21 1.37
CA VAL A 61 12.63 -5.39 2.43
C VAL A 61 11.76 -4.28 1.83
N ILE A 62 10.52 -4.17 2.32
CA ILE A 62 9.52 -3.23 1.84
C ILE A 62 8.93 -2.51 3.05
N LEU A 63 8.88 -1.18 3.01
CA LEU A 63 8.12 -0.39 3.97
C LEU A 63 6.74 -0.06 3.41
N ILE A 64 5.70 -0.26 4.21
CA ILE A 64 4.32 0.13 3.88
C ILE A 64 3.84 1.05 5.00
N GLU A 65 3.49 2.28 4.67
CA GLU A 65 3.19 3.32 5.65
C GLU A 65 1.98 4.16 5.23
N ARG A 66 1.25 4.69 6.21
CA ARG A 66 0.25 5.72 5.97
C ARG A 66 0.93 7.07 5.87
N LYS A 67 0.65 7.82 4.81
CA LYS A 67 1.10 9.21 4.67
C LYS A 67 -0.08 10.11 4.38
N LEU A 68 -0.02 11.35 4.86
CA LEU A 68 -0.96 12.38 4.44
C LEU A 68 -0.76 12.62 2.94
N VAL A 69 -1.83 12.84 2.18
CA VAL A 69 -1.76 13.08 0.73
C VAL A 69 -0.80 14.22 0.38
N GLU A 70 -0.74 15.25 1.22
CA GLU A 70 0.16 16.41 1.06
C GLU A 70 1.65 16.04 1.19
N GLU A 71 1.98 14.96 1.92
CA GLU A 71 3.35 14.48 2.13
C GLU A 71 3.81 13.50 1.02
N ILE A 72 2.91 13.16 0.10
CA ILE A 72 3.19 12.23 -0.98
C ILE A 72 3.77 13.01 -2.17
N SER A 73 5.06 12.78 -2.47
CA SER A 73 5.73 13.47 -3.59
C SER A 73 5.06 13.18 -4.93
N GLU A 74 5.04 14.13 -5.87
CA GLU A 74 4.48 13.94 -7.22
C GLU A 74 5.11 12.81 -8.05
N ARG A 75 6.27 12.28 -7.63
CA ARG A 75 7.00 11.19 -8.31
C ARG A 75 6.54 9.79 -7.93
N VAL A 76 5.45 9.66 -7.17
CA VAL A 76 4.88 8.34 -6.87
C VAL A 76 4.10 7.77 -8.06
N HIS A 77 4.19 6.45 -8.22
CA HIS A 77 3.34 5.75 -9.17
C HIS A 77 2.03 5.34 -8.50
N VAL A 78 0.91 5.89 -8.95
CA VAL A 78 -0.43 5.48 -8.51
C VAL A 78 -0.95 4.41 -9.47
N ALA A 79 -1.21 3.22 -8.96
CA ALA A 79 -1.72 2.14 -9.79
C ALA A 79 -3.20 2.33 -10.14
N GLY A 80 -3.58 2.02 -11.40
CA GLY A 80 -4.97 2.05 -11.88
C GLY A 80 -5.70 0.70 -11.77
N GLY A 81 -6.98 0.66 -12.16
CA GLY A 81 -7.79 -0.57 -12.20
C GLY A 81 -7.96 -1.25 -10.83
N ASP A 82 -7.82 -2.57 -10.77
CA ASP A 82 -7.91 -3.38 -9.53
C ASP A 82 -6.85 -3.02 -8.47
N HIS A 83 -5.87 -2.23 -8.86
CA HIS A 83 -4.76 -1.78 -8.01
C HIS A 83 -4.95 -0.35 -7.51
N LYS A 84 -6.09 0.30 -7.79
CA LYS A 84 -6.43 1.65 -7.33
C LYS A 84 -6.15 1.82 -5.83
N GLY A 85 -5.49 2.93 -5.50
CA GLY A 85 -5.11 3.32 -4.14
C GLY A 85 -3.73 2.85 -3.69
N ILE A 86 -3.03 1.99 -4.46
CA ILE A 86 -1.64 1.62 -4.17
C ILE A 86 -0.71 2.72 -4.72
N ILE A 87 0.06 3.31 -3.83
CA ILE A 87 1.08 4.31 -4.15
C ILE A 87 2.45 3.66 -3.99
N ILE A 88 3.28 3.69 -5.04
CA ILE A 88 4.66 3.21 -4.98
C ILE A 88 5.61 4.41 -5.02
N ASN A 89 6.37 4.60 -3.94
CA ASN A 89 7.47 5.57 -3.93
C ASN A 89 8.77 4.90 -4.37
N LYS A 90 9.36 5.38 -5.48
CA LYS A 90 10.64 4.89 -6.00
C LYS A 90 11.85 5.68 -5.46
N ASP A 91 11.64 6.91 -4.98
CA ASP A 91 12.69 7.79 -4.45
C ASP A 91 12.67 7.71 -2.91
N ALA A 92 13.34 6.69 -2.37
CA ALA A 92 13.03 6.11 -1.06
C ALA A 92 14.01 6.39 0.10
N ILE A 93 14.77 7.50 0.10
CA ILE A 93 15.86 7.69 1.08
C ILE A 93 15.70 8.94 1.97
N LYS A 94 15.00 9.98 1.54
CA LYS A 94 14.81 11.18 2.37
C LYS A 94 13.44 11.08 3.06
N ASP A 95 13.42 11.13 4.39
CA ASP A 95 12.22 11.32 5.23
C ASP A 95 11.37 10.09 5.62
N GLN A 96 11.99 8.99 6.04
CA GLN A 96 11.27 7.92 6.74
C GLN A 96 11.55 7.94 8.25
N LYS A 97 10.64 8.55 9.02
CA LYS A 97 10.71 8.61 10.49
C LYS A 97 10.74 7.23 11.14
N SER A 98 10.08 6.23 10.54
CA SER A 98 10.10 4.83 10.98
C SER A 98 11.49 4.19 10.92
N GLN A 99 12.45 4.77 10.20
CA GLN A 99 13.84 4.28 10.21
C GLN A 99 14.67 4.83 11.37
N ILE A 100 14.18 5.86 12.06
CA ILE A 100 14.89 6.51 13.17
C ILE A 100 14.53 5.85 14.50
N ILE A 101 13.30 5.33 14.63
CA ILE A 101 12.81 4.66 15.84
C ILE A 101 12.70 3.15 15.62
N PRO A 102 13.07 2.33 16.62
CA PRO A 102 12.90 0.88 16.52
C PRO A 102 11.41 0.51 16.39
N ALA A 103 11.14 -0.58 15.69
CA ALA A 103 9.80 -1.16 15.65
C ALA A 103 9.34 -1.55 17.06
N GLN A 104 8.07 -1.32 17.37
CA GLN A 104 7.51 -1.61 18.68
C GLN A 104 7.16 -3.09 18.84
N LEU A 105 6.83 -3.76 17.74
CA LEU A 105 6.50 -5.18 17.72
C LEU A 105 7.05 -5.85 16.46
N CYS A 106 7.50 -7.09 16.59
CA CYS A 106 8.02 -7.90 15.50
C CYS A 106 7.36 -9.28 15.52
N LEU A 107 6.82 -9.72 14.38
CA LEU A 107 6.34 -11.08 14.17
C LEU A 107 7.18 -11.74 13.09
N GLU A 108 7.57 -12.98 13.30
CA GLU A 108 8.26 -13.79 12.30
C GLU A 108 7.53 -15.12 12.12
N PHE A 109 7.39 -15.53 10.87
CA PHE A 109 6.87 -16.85 10.53
C PHE A 109 7.55 -17.38 9.29
N ARG A 110 7.48 -18.70 9.09
CA ARG A 110 8.10 -19.37 7.95
C ARG A 110 7.06 -19.91 6.99
N VAL A 111 7.40 -19.90 5.72
CA VAL A 111 6.63 -20.54 4.66
C VAL A 111 7.52 -21.47 3.84
N PHE A 112 6.90 -22.50 3.30
CA PHE A 112 7.53 -23.41 2.36
C PHE A 112 7.06 -23.04 0.95
N LEU A 113 7.99 -22.68 0.10
CA LEU A 113 7.73 -22.35 -1.29
C LEU A 113 8.05 -23.55 -2.16
N VAL A 114 7.29 -23.71 -3.24
CA VAL A 114 7.56 -24.67 -4.30
C VAL A 114 7.69 -23.89 -5.59
N SER A 115 8.85 -23.99 -6.23
CA SER A 115 9.07 -23.39 -7.54
C SER A 115 8.17 -24.06 -8.57
N ALA A 116 7.28 -23.30 -9.20
CA ALA A 116 6.42 -23.84 -10.26
C ALA A 116 7.21 -24.35 -11.48
N ASN A 117 8.40 -23.78 -11.72
CA ASN A 117 9.22 -24.11 -12.88
C ASN A 117 10.11 -25.34 -12.66
N THR A 118 10.60 -25.53 -11.42
CA THR A 118 11.62 -26.54 -11.12
C THR A 118 11.18 -27.57 -10.09
N GLY A 119 10.01 -27.39 -9.46
CA GLY A 119 9.54 -28.22 -8.35
C GLY A 119 10.38 -28.11 -7.07
N GLN A 120 11.45 -27.30 -7.08
CA GLN A 120 12.35 -27.16 -5.94
C GLN A 120 11.64 -26.53 -4.74
N HIS A 121 11.93 -27.05 -3.56
CA HIS A 121 11.41 -26.53 -2.31
C HIS A 121 12.39 -25.50 -1.73
N SER A 122 11.87 -24.43 -1.14
CA SER A 122 12.67 -23.51 -0.35
C SER A 122 11.93 -23.06 0.88
N GLN A 123 12.68 -22.80 1.96
CA GLN A 123 12.14 -22.16 3.15
C GLN A 123 12.37 -20.65 3.06
N GLU A 124 11.34 -19.90 3.39
CA GLU A 124 11.39 -18.45 3.50
C GLU A 124 10.94 -18.01 4.90
N SER A 125 11.73 -17.15 5.52
CA SER A 125 11.32 -16.37 6.69
C SER A 125 10.61 -15.10 6.24
N ARG A 126 9.49 -14.79 6.86
CA ARG A 126 8.75 -13.55 6.69
C ARG A 126 8.67 -12.83 8.01
N THR A 127 9.28 -11.64 8.07
CA THR A 127 9.31 -10.80 9.26
C THR A 127 8.43 -9.57 9.02
N LEU A 128 7.54 -9.29 9.96
CA LEU A 128 6.66 -8.13 10.00
C LEU A 128 7.04 -7.26 11.20
N ARG A 129 7.46 -6.02 10.95
CA ARG A 129 7.83 -5.06 12.00
C ARG A 129 6.81 -3.92 12.03
N PHE A 130 6.22 -3.68 13.18
CA PHE A 130 5.10 -2.77 13.36
C PHE A 130 5.52 -1.47 14.04
N TRP A 131 5.04 -0.36 13.48
CA TRP A 131 5.00 0.94 14.13
C TRP A 131 3.54 1.36 14.25
N PHE A 132 3.10 1.59 15.47
CA PHE A 132 1.77 2.06 15.83
C PHE A 132 1.73 3.58 15.92
N ARG A 133 0.52 4.13 15.84
CA ARG A 133 0.27 5.55 16.07
C ARG A 133 0.73 5.98 17.44
N GLU A 134 1.15 7.24 17.53
CA GLU A 134 1.63 7.81 18.79
C GLU A 134 0.58 7.78 19.89
N TRP A 135 -0.71 7.85 19.57
CA TRP A 135 -1.79 7.80 20.56
C TRP A 135 -2.02 6.39 21.13
N LEU A 136 -1.54 5.33 20.48
CA LEU A 136 -1.67 3.96 20.97
C LEU A 136 -0.44 3.59 21.79
N LYS A 137 -0.45 3.92 23.10
CA LYS A 137 0.66 3.60 24.02
C LYS A 137 0.53 2.26 24.73
N ASP A 138 -0.68 1.70 24.79
CA ASP A 138 -0.96 0.46 25.50
C ASP A 138 -0.38 -0.75 24.75
N ALA A 139 0.54 -1.47 25.40
CA ALA A 139 1.27 -2.58 24.79
C ALA A 139 0.40 -3.82 24.54
N GLU A 140 -0.58 -4.09 25.40
CA GLU A 140 -1.50 -5.22 25.21
C GLU A 140 -2.40 -4.98 24.01
N ARG A 141 -2.90 -3.74 23.87
CA ARG A 141 -3.69 -3.34 22.71
C ARG A 141 -2.85 -3.36 21.43
N GLN A 142 -1.60 -2.91 21.45
CA GLN A 142 -0.68 -3.04 20.32
C GLN A 142 -0.51 -4.52 19.90
N ALA A 143 -0.28 -5.40 20.87
CA ALA A 143 -0.15 -6.84 20.61
C ALA A 143 -1.44 -7.42 20.01
N GLN A 144 -2.60 -7.06 20.55
CA GLN A 144 -3.91 -7.50 20.04
C GLN A 144 -4.12 -7.07 18.58
N VAL A 145 -3.85 -5.81 18.26
CA VAL A 145 -3.96 -5.27 16.89
C VAL A 145 -3.04 -6.03 15.92
N ALA A 146 -1.78 -6.26 16.31
CA ALA A 146 -0.84 -7.02 15.47
C ALA A 146 -1.26 -8.49 15.29
N GLN A 147 -1.80 -9.12 16.32
CA GLN A 147 -2.31 -10.49 16.25
C GLN A 147 -3.54 -10.60 15.35
N ASP A 148 -4.48 -9.66 15.46
CA ASP A 148 -5.66 -9.61 14.59
C ASP A 148 -5.26 -9.43 13.13
N PHE A 149 -4.38 -8.47 12.86
CA PHE A 149 -3.81 -8.23 11.54
C PHE A 149 -3.15 -9.49 10.98
N PHE A 150 -2.28 -10.12 11.77
CA PHE A 150 -1.56 -11.31 11.34
C PHE A 150 -2.51 -12.49 11.07
N ARG A 151 -3.48 -12.73 11.95
CA ARG A 151 -4.49 -13.79 11.82
C ARG A 151 -5.29 -13.64 10.52
N GLU A 152 -5.72 -12.43 10.19
CA GLU A 152 -6.43 -12.15 8.94
C GLU A 152 -5.50 -12.36 7.72
N LEU A 153 -4.26 -11.85 7.80
CA LEU A 153 -3.24 -11.99 6.76
C LEU A 153 -2.99 -13.46 6.40
N VAL A 154 -2.85 -14.33 7.41
CA VAL A 154 -2.51 -15.76 7.24
C VAL A 154 -3.70 -16.71 7.19
N THR A 155 -4.93 -16.19 7.11
CA THR A 155 -6.14 -17.02 7.05
C THR A 155 -6.05 -18.03 5.89
N PRO A 156 -6.10 -19.36 6.13
CA PRO A 156 -5.71 -20.38 5.15
C PRO A 156 -6.45 -20.33 3.82
N LYS A 157 -7.76 -20.06 3.85
CA LYS A 157 -8.61 -20.01 2.65
C LYS A 157 -8.22 -18.87 1.68
N GLU A 158 -7.67 -17.80 2.24
CA GLU A 158 -7.34 -16.56 1.52
C GLU A 158 -5.84 -16.25 1.60
N PHE A 159 -5.01 -17.25 1.94
CA PHE A 159 -3.59 -17.04 2.07
C PHE A 159 -2.95 -16.92 0.68
N PRO A 160 -2.25 -15.82 0.39
CA PRO A 160 -1.66 -15.62 -0.93
C PRO A 160 -0.55 -16.64 -1.22
N ARG A 161 -0.59 -17.23 -2.42
CA ARG A 161 0.36 -18.26 -2.86
C ARG A 161 1.62 -17.69 -3.52
N ASP A 162 1.66 -16.38 -3.74
CA ASP A 162 2.77 -15.68 -4.36
C ASP A 162 3.08 -14.38 -3.61
N TYR A 163 4.25 -13.81 -3.91
CA TYR A 163 4.75 -12.59 -3.29
C TYR A 163 3.86 -11.38 -3.54
N VAL A 164 3.38 -11.20 -4.77
CA VAL A 164 2.60 -10.02 -5.14
C VAL A 164 1.27 -10.03 -4.40
N GLY A 165 0.60 -11.19 -4.34
CA GLY A 165 -0.60 -11.40 -3.57
C GLY A 165 -0.39 -11.17 -2.08
N PHE A 166 0.75 -11.61 -1.53
CA PHE A 166 1.08 -11.38 -0.11
C PHE A 166 1.19 -9.89 0.21
N ILE A 167 2.01 -9.15 -0.56
CA ILE A 167 2.17 -7.70 -0.38
C ILE A 167 0.85 -6.96 -0.67
N LYS A 168 0.08 -7.38 -1.68
CA LYS A 168 -1.23 -6.80 -2.01
C LYS A 168 -2.23 -6.99 -0.86
N LYS A 169 -2.26 -8.15 -0.21
CA LYS A 169 -3.14 -8.41 0.93
C LYS A 169 -2.80 -7.50 2.11
N ILE A 170 -1.51 -7.35 2.43
CA ILE A 170 -1.02 -6.42 3.46
C ILE A 170 -1.48 -4.98 3.16
N MET A 171 -1.22 -4.48 1.95
CA MET A 171 -1.63 -3.12 1.57
C MET A 171 -3.15 -2.93 1.65
N LYS A 172 -3.92 -3.94 1.23
CA LYS A 172 -5.39 -3.88 1.26
C LYS A 172 -5.96 -3.93 2.68
N GLN A 173 -5.35 -4.67 3.60
CA GLN A 173 -5.74 -4.66 5.02
C GLN A 173 -5.52 -3.28 5.63
N LEU A 174 -4.34 -2.68 5.43
CA LEU A 174 -4.07 -1.32 5.90
C LEU A 174 -5.01 -0.29 5.24
N GLN A 175 -5.36 -0.44 3.96
CA GLN A 175 -6.32 0.46 3.31
C GLN A 175 -7.74 0.35 3.88
N LYS A 176 -8.14 -0.81 4.40
CA LYS A 176 -9.51 -1.08 4.87
C LYS A 176 -9.71 -0.85 6.36
N GLY A 177 -8.66 -0.89 7.17
CA GLY A 177 -8.71 -0.73 8.62
C GLY A 177 -7.33 -0.81 9.26
N TYR A 178 -7.27 -1.15 10.54
CA TYR A 178 -6.04 -1.11 11.36
C TYR A 178 -5.39 0.28 11.35
N ASP A 179 -6.18 1.32 11.63
CA ASP A 179 -5.73 2.72 11.63
C ASP A 179 -4.73 3.02 12.76
N GLU A 180 -4.72 2.16 13.78
CA GLU A 180 -3.71 2.04 14.82
C GLU A 180 -2.29 1.84 14.26
N ILE A 181 -2.15 1.19 13.11
CA ILE A 181 -0.86 0.89 12.49
C ILE A 181 -0.45 2.07 11.59
N GLN A 182 0.63 2.74 11.97
CA GLN A 182 1.24 3.83 11.22
C GLN A 182 2.09 3.29 10.06
N ALA A 183 2.91 2.28 10.34
CA ALA A 183 3.80 1.66 9.36
C ALA A 183 4.04 0.19 9.66
N LEU A 184 4.34 -0.56 8.59
CA LEU A 184 4.67 -1.96 8.60
C LEU A 184 5.85 -2.19 7.66
N GLU A 185 6.96 -2.69 8.19
CA GLU A 185 8.05 -3.19 7.37
C GLU A 185 7.91 -4.69 7.19
N VAL A 186 8.07 -5.14 5.96
CA VAL A 186 7.98 -6.54 5.55
C VAL A 186 9.34 -6.96 5.02
N GLU A 187 9.98 -7.91 5.68
CA GLU A 187 11.17 -8.59 5.20
C GLU A 187 10.82 -10.01 4.76
N LEU A 188 11.23 -10.36 3.53
CA LEU A 188 11.08 -11.68 2.95
C LEU A 188 12.47 -12.23 2.70
N LYS A 189 12.87 -13.28 3.43
CA LYS A 189 14.23 -13.82 3.39
C LYS A 189 14.24 -15.32 3.10
N ILE A 190 14.83 -15.71 1.97
CA ILE A 190 15.12 -17.12 1.67
C ILE A 190 16.18 -17.63 2.66
N LEU A 191 15.86 -18.71 3.37
CA LEU A 191 16.76 -19.32 4.35
C LEU A 191 17.56 -20.45 3.71
N GLU A 192 16.85 -21.44 3.16
CA GLU A 192 17.42 -22.66 2.61
C GLU A 192 16.68 -23.06 1.34
N VAL A 193 17.41 -23.62 0.38
CA VAL A 193 16.88 -24.25 -0.83
C VAL A 193 17.14 -25.74 -0.68
N THR A 194 16.09 -26.54 -0.67
CA THR A 194 16.17 -27.99 -0.43
C THR A 194 15.50 -28.72 -1.58
N SER A 195 16.18 -29.70 -2.15
CA SER A 195 15.62 -30.57 -3.20
C SER A 195 14.67 -31.65 -2.65
N ALA A 196 14.58 -31.78 -1.33
CA ALA A 196 13.74 -32.72 -0.62
C ALA A 196 12.53 -32.00 0.03
N PRO A 197 11.33 -32.60 0.00
CA PRO A 197 10.15 -32.03 0.64
C PRO A 197 10.38 -31.84 2.14
N PRO A 198 9.75 -30.83 2.78
CA PRO A 198 9.93 -30.58 4.20
C PRO A 198 9.54 -31.82 5.02
N SER A 199 10.46 -32.30 5.85
CA SER A 199 10.13 -33.31 6.86
C SER A 199 9.05 -32.73 7.76
N ARG A 200 7.99 -33.51 8.02
CA ARG A 200 6.90 -33.11 8.93
C ARG A 200 7.50 -32.57 10.24
N PRO A 201 6.95 -31.49 10.83
CA PRO A 201 7.45 -30.98 12.09
C PRO A 201 7.42 -32.08 13.14
N LEU A 202 8.58 -32.36 13.74
CA LEU A 202 8.68 -33.17 14.94
C LEU A 202 8.10 -32.31 16.07
N TYR A 203 6.87 -32.60 16.49
CA TYR A 203 6.36 -32.06 17.74
C TYR A 203 7.09 -32.77 18.88
N THR A 204 8.09 -32.11 19.46
CA THR A 204 8.58 -32.47 20.78
C THR A 204 7.64 -31.83 21.78
N ILE A 205 6.81 -32.67 22.43
CA ILE A 205 6.15 -32.26 23.68
C ILE A 205 7.28 -32.20 24.72
N VAL A 206 7.60 -31.00 25.19
CA VAL A 206 8.36 -30.78 26.43
C VAL A 206 7.40 -30.60 27.59
#